data_AF-A0A4Z0RBE6-F1
#
_entry.id   AF-A0A4Z0RBE6-F1
#
_cell.length_a   1.000
_cell.length_b   1.000
_cell.length_c   1.000
_cell.angle_alpha   90.00
_cell.angle_beta   90.00
_cell.angle_gamma   90.00
#
_symmetry.space_group_name_H-M   'P 1'
#
loop_
_entity.id
_entity.type
_entity.pdbx_description
1 polymer ?
#
loop_
_entity_poly.entity_id
_entity_poly.type
_entity_poly.pdbx_seq_one_letter_code
_entity_poly.pdbx_strand_id
1 'polypeptide(L)'
;MSDVLRLITSIMNYFHDNLVLLSRHLGLHFNDKQLHFFVIGLLGIVLFIIVNKFFKYLVRYSLTAISFIYTFTVLVVLVFAIEIGQKITGRGNMEFQDITEGLWGFLVAFAIYLGFIFIARGLKKLFK
;
A
#
# COMPACT_ATOMS: atom_id res chain seq x y z
N MET A 1 2.73 10.15 -18.17
CA MET A 1 2.04 9.37 -17.12
C MET A 1 1.56 8.12 -17.78
N SER A 2 1.92 6.95 -17.24
CA SER A 2 1.48 5.67 -17.79
C SER A 2 -0.05 5.57 -17.81
N ASP A 3 -0.59 4.79 -18.74
CA ASP A 3 -2.04 4.59 -18.87
C ASP A 3 -2.67 3.97 -17.62
N VAL A 4 -1.90 3.14 -16.90
CA VAL A 4 -2.30 2.55 -15.61
C VAL A 4 -2.49 3.63 -14.54
N LEU A 5 -1.57 4.59 -14.43
CA LEU A 5 -1.69 5.67 -13.45
C LEU A 5 -2.89 6.56 -13.76
N ARG A 6 -3.15 6.84 -15.04
CA ARG A 6 -4.34 7.59 -15.49
C ARG A 6 -5.64 6.87 -15.16
N LEU A 7 -5.67 5.55 -15.34
CA LEU A 7 -6.82 4.73 -14.97
C LEU A 7 -7.09 4.80 -13.46
N ILE A 8 -6.05 4.60 -12.63
CA ILE A 8 -6.17 4.65 -11.17
C ILE A 8 -6.68 6.01 -10.70
N THR A 9 -6.11 7.11 -11.21
CA THR A 9 -6.54 8.46 -10.84
C THR A 9 -7.96 8.77 -11.32
N SER A 10 -8.33 8.32 -12.52
CA SER A 10 -9.71 8.48 -13.02
C SER A 10 -10.73 7.75 -12.15
N ILE A 11 -10.43 6.52 -11.72
CA ILE A 11 -11.29 5.77 -10.80
C ILE A 11 -11.40 6.51 -9.46
N MET A 12 -10.28 6.99 -8.92
CA MET A 12 -10.28 7.72 -7.65
C MET A 12 -11.13 9.00 -7.73
N ASN A 13 -10.99 9.77 -8.82
CA ASN A 13 -11.78 10.98 -9.05
C ASN A 13 -13.26 10.67 -9.17
N TYR A 14 -13.63 9.59 -9.88
CA TYR A 14 -15.03 9.16 -9.97
C TYR A 14 -15.64 8.90 -8.59
N PHE A 15 -14.95 8.18 -7.70
CA PHE A 15 -15.45 7.94 -6.35
C PHE A 15 -15.52 9.22 -5.52
N HIS A 16 -14.49 10.06 -5.60
CA HIS A 16 -14.44 11.35 -4.92
C HIS A 16 -15.64 12.22 -5.28
N ASP A 17 -15.91 12.38 -6.58
CA ASP A 17 -16.98 13.24 -7.07
C ASP A 17 -18.36 12.70 -6.68
N ASN A 18 -18.56 11.39 -6.71
CA ASN A 18 -19.80 10.76 -6.24
C ASN A 18 -20.02 10.95 -4.74
N LEU A 19 -18.97 10.90 -3.91
CA LEU A 19 -19.08 11.18 -2.48
C LEU A 19 -19.47 12.63 -2.20
N VAL A 20 -18.91 13.58 -2.97
CA VAL A 20 -19.28 15.00 -2.91
C VAL A 20 -20.74 15.21 -3.34
N LEU A 21 -21.19 14.52 -4.38
CA LEU A 21 -22.60 14.59 -4.80
C LEU A 21 -23.52 14.00 -3.72
N LEU A 22 -23.18 12.85 -3.16
CA LEU A 22 -23.96 12.21 -2.12
C LEU A 22 -24.10 13.09 -0.87
N SER A 23 -23.03 13.76 -0.44
CA SER A 23 -23.10 14.66 0.73
C SER A 23 -24.09 15.81 0.47
N ARG A 24 -24.07 16.40 -0.73
CA ARG A 24 -25.03 17.44 -1.13
C ARG A 24 -26.48 16.91 -1.14
N HIS A 25 -26.72 15.70 -1.65
CA HIS A 25 -28.06 15.10 -1.67
C HIS A 25 -28.61 14.81 -0.28
N LEU A 26 -27.73 14.49 0.68
CA LEU A 26 -28.10 14.27 2.09
C LEU A 26 -28.30 15.58 2.88
N GLY A 27 -28.21 16.75 2.22
CA GLY A 27 -28.28 18.07 2.87
C GLY A 27 -27.04 18.39 3.71
N LEU A 28 -25.98 17.58 3.60
CA LEU A 28 -24.72 17.78 4.30
C LEU A 28 -23.83 18.68 3.44
N HIS A 29 -23.89 19.99 3.70
CA HIS A 29 -23.07 21.00 3.03
C HIS A 29 -21.62 21.00 3.52
N PHE A 30 -20.97 19.84 3.53
CA PHE A 30 -19.57 19.72 3.93
C PHE A 30 -18.66 20.38 2.89
N ASN A 31 -17.67 21.12 3.38
CA ASN A 31 -16.52 21.46 2.57
C ASN A 31 -15.59 20.24 2.40
N ASP A 32 -14.67 20.36 1.46
CA ASP A 32 -13.70 19.31 1.12
C ASP A 32 -12.97 18.74 2.35
N LYS A 33 -12.47 19.61 3.24
CA LYS A 33 -11.75 19.21 4.47
C LYS A 33 -12.64 18.43 5.43
N GLN A 34 -13.89 18.85 5.61
CA GLN A 34 -14.85 18.18 6.47
C GLN A 34 -15.23 16.81 5.92
N LEU A 35 -15.47 16.72 4.61
CA LEU A 35 -15.77 15.45 3.97
C LEU A 35 -14.60 14.48 4.10
N HIS A 36 -13.37 14.94 3.86
CA HIS A 36 -12.16 14.14 4.08
C HIS A 36 -12.01 13.67 5.53
N PHE A 37 -12.27 14.54 6.52
CA PHE A 37 -12.23 14.15 7.93
C PHE A 37 -13.14 12.96 8.22
N PHE A 38 -14.40 13.02 7.79
CA PHE A 38 -15.36 11.94 8.03
C PHE A 38 -15.07 10.69 7.20
N VAL A 39 -14.79 10.84 5.90
CA VAL A 39 -14.55 9.71 4.99
C VAL A 39 -13.29 8.97 5.40
N ILE A 40 -12.17 9.68 5.58
CA ILE A 40 -10.89 9.06 5.97
C ILE A 40 -10.96 8.52 7.39
N GLY A 41 -11.62 9.23 8.31
CA GLY A 41 -11.82 8.76 9.69
C GLY A 41 -12.59 7.45 9.75
N LEU A 42 -13.74 7.37 9.06
CA LEU A 42 -14.58 6.17 9.02
C LEU A 42 -13.88 5.02 8.29
N LEU A 43 -13.32 5.29 7.11
CA LEU A 43 -12.55 4.32 6.33
C LEU A 43 -11.39 3.77 7.16
N GLY A 44 -10.68 4.63 7.90
CA GLY A 44 -9.57 4.26 8.78
C GLY A 44 -9.98 3.27 9.87
N ILE A 45 -11.11 3.50 10.57
CA ILE A 45 -11.60 2.57 11.59
C ILE A 45 -12.04 1.23 10.97
N VAL A 46 -12.75 1.26 9.85
CA VAL A 46 -13.16 0.04 9.14
C VAL A 46 -11.94 -0.77 8.71
N LEU A 47 -10.96 -0.13 8.07
CA LEU A 47 -9.71 -0.77 7.66
C LEU A 47 -8.94 -1.31 8.87
N PHE A 48 -8.84 -0.55 9.96
CA PHE A 48 -8.18 -1.00 11.18
C PHE A 48 -8.82 -2.28 11.73
N ILE A 49 -10.15 -2.36 11.81
CA ILE A 49 -10.86 -3.55 12.30
C ILE A 49 -10.54 -4.76 11.41
N ILE A 50 -10.59 -4.59 10.09
CA ILE A 50 -10.31 -5.65 9.11
C ILE A 50 -8.86 -6.12 9.23
N VAL A 51 -7.90 -5.19 9.16
CA VAL A 51 -6.46 -5.48 9.21
C VAL A 51 -6.07 -6.10 10.55
N ASN A 52 -6.58 -5.58 11.66
CA ASN A 52 -6.32 -6.13 13.00
C ASN A 52 -6.81 -7.58 13.11
N LYS A 53 -8.03 -7.87 12.63
CA LYS A 53 -8.56 -9.24 12.63
C LYS A 53 -7.72 -10.16 11.73
N PHE A 54 -7.34 -9.68 10.55
CA PHE A 54 -6.51 -10.42 9.61
C PHE A 54 -5.10 -10.71 10.17
N PHE A 55 -4.44 -9.74 10.79
CA PHE A 55 -3.12 -9.91 11.39
C PHE A 55 -3.15 -10.80 12.64
N LYS A 56 -4.20 -10.70 13.48
CA LYS A 56 -4.42 -11.65 14.58
C LYS A 56 -4.57 -13.10 14.10
N TYR A 57 -5.14 -13.30 12.92
CA TYR A 57 -5.20 -14.61 12.29
C TYR A 57 -3.82 -15.03 11.75
N LEU A 58 -3.14 -14.14 11.03
CA LEU A 58 -1.87 -14.45 10.37
C LEU A 58 -0.71 -14.69 11.34
N VAL A 59 -0.69 -14.01 12.49
CA VAL A 59 0.39 -14.14 13.49
C VAL A 59 0.47 -15.56 14.05
N ARG A 60 -0.65 -16.30 14.04
CA ARG A 60 -0.70 -17.71 14.45
C ARG A 60 0.15 -18.61 13.56
N TYR A 61 0.38 -18.19 12.31
CA TYR A 61 1.18 -18.93 11.33
C TYR A 61 2.60 -18.40 11.25
N SER A 62 2.78 -17.08 11.17
CA SER A 62 4.11 -16.49 11.03
C SER A 62 4.12 -14.99 11.32
N LEU A 63 4.94 -14.59 12.30
CA LEU A 63 5.26 -13.17 12.51
C LEU A 63 5.96 -12.57 11.28
N THR A 64 6.82 -13.34 10.61
CA THR A 64 7.53 -12.91 9.40
C THR A 64 6.56 -12.53 8.27
N ALA A 65 5.41 -13.20 8.16
CA ALA A 65 4.40 -12.84 7.16
C ALA A 65 3.78 -11.46 7.43
N ILE A 66 3.53 -11.12 8.70
CA ILE A 66 3.04 -9.79 9.08
C ILE A 66 4.11 -8.74 8.81
N SER A 67 5.36 -9.00 9.20
CA SER A 67 6.48 -8.10 8.94
C SER A 67 6.63 -7.84 7.43
N PHE A 68 6.53 -8.87 6.60
CA PHE A 68 6.56 -8.74 5.15
C PHE A 68 5.45 -7.84 4.61
N ILE A 69 4.19 -8.08 5.00
CA ILE A 69 3.05 -7.28 4.53
C ILE A 69 3.20 -5.81 4.93
N TYR A 70 3.59 -5.56 6.19
CA TYR A 70 3.79 -4.21 6.68
C TYR A 70 4.91 -3.49 5.92
N THR A 71 6.09 -4.12 5.80
CA THR A 71 7.22 -3.57 5.06
C THR A 71 6.86 -3.32 3.59
N PHE A 72 6.21 -4.28 2.93
CA PHE A 72 5.77 -4.12 1.54
C PHE A 72 4.82 -2.93 1.38
N THR A 73 3.85 -2.78 2.28
CA THR A 73 2.90 -1.65 2.25
C THR A 73 3.60 -0.31 2.41
N VAL A 74 4.58 -0.22 3.32
CA VAL A 74 5.41 0.99 3.50
C VAL A 74 6.22 1.29 2.23
N LEU A 75 6.81 0.27 1.61
CA LEU A 75 7.58 0.42 0.38
C LEU A 75 6.72 0.91 -0.80
N VAL A 76 5.48 0.43 -0.94
CA VAL A 76 4.55 0.95 -1.94
C VAL A 76 4.40 2.46 -1.77
N VAL A 77 4.09 2.94 -0.56
CA VAL A 77 3.93 4.38 -0.30
C VAL A 77 5.22 5.16 -0.58
N LEU A 78 6.37 4.63 -0.15
CA LEU A 78 7.66 5.29 -0.34
C LEU A 78 8.03 5.45 -1.82
N VAL A 79 7.89 4.38 -2.60
CA VAL A 79 8.25 4.41 -4.02
C VAL A 79 7.32 5.36 -4.78
N PHE A 80 6.01 5.34 -4.51
CA PHE A 80 5.10 6.35 -5.05
C PHE A 80 5.50 7.78 -4.67
N ALA A 81 5.91 8.02 -3.42
CA ALA A 81 6.32 9.34 -2.96
C ALA A 81 7.60 9.83 -3.67
N ILE A 82 8.57 8.94 -3.91
CA ILE A 82 9.81 9.25 -4.64
C ILE A 82 9.47 9.66 -6.08
N GLU A 83 8.67 8.88 -6.79
CA GLU A 83 8.30 9.14 -8.19
C GLU A 83 7.50 10.44 -8.36
N ILE A 84 6.55 10.70 -7.45
CA ILE A 84 5.82 11.97 -7.41
C ILE A 84 6.80 13.13 -7.15
N GLY A 85 7.71 12.96 -6.19
CA GLY A 85 8.73 13.96 -5.88
C GLY A 85 9.66 14.26 -7.06
N GLN A 86 10.10 13.24 -7.82
CA GLN A 86 10.91 13.41 -9.02
C GLN A 86 10.15 14.18 -10.10
N LYS A 87 8.86 13.90 -10.28
CA LYS A 87 8.03 14.62 -11.25
C LYS A 87 7.83 16.09 -10.88
N ILE A 88 7.61 16.39 -9.60
CA ILE A 88 7.43 17.77 -9.11
C ILE A 88 8.74 18.57 -9.21
N THR A 89 9.87 17.94 -8.89
CA THR A 89 11.19 18.59 -8.88
C THR A 89 11.85 18.66 -10.27
N GLY A 90 11.24 18.07 -11.30
CA GLY A 90 11.77 18.04 -12.66
C GLY A 90 13.01 17.17 -12.85
N ARG A 91 13.35 16.33 -11.87
CA ARG A 91 14.51 15.41 -11.91
C ARG A 91 14.24 14.12 -12.68
N GLY A 92 12.98 13.85 -12.98
CA GLY A 92 12.54 12.67 -13.72
C GLY A 92 11.08 12.78 -14.12
N ASN A 93 10.60 11.77 -14.86
CA ASN A 93 9.18 11.59 -15.09
C ASN A 93 8.59 10.68 -14.02
N MET A 94 7.30 10.83 -13.72
CA MET A 94 6.60 9.84 -12.91
C MET A 94 6.30 8.63 -13.82
N GLU A 95 7.02 7.54 -13.61
CA GLU A 95 6.89 6.32 -14.40
C GLU A 95 6.40 5.18 -13.51
N PHE A 96 5.31 4.53 -13.91
CA PHE A 96 4.80 3.37 -13.16
C PHE A 96 5.76 2.19 -13.19
N GLN A 97 6.59 2.10 -14.22
CA GLN A 97 7.59 1.06 -14.33
C GLN A 97 8.61 1.17 -13.20
N ASP A 98 9.11 2.38 -12.91
CA ASP A 98 10.04 2.61 -11.79
C ASP A 98 9.41 2.21 -10.44
N ILE A 99 8.10 2.42 -10.29
CA ILE A 99 7.35 1.93 -9.14
C ILE A 99 7.39 0.40 -9.05
N THR A 100 7.07 -0.27 -10.15
CA THR A 100 7.03 -1.74 -10.20
C THR A 100 8.42 -2.35 -10.01
N GLU A 101 9.47 -1.77 -10.57
CA GLU A 101 10.85 -2.24 -10.44
C GLU A 101 11.35 -2.08 -8.99
N GLY A 102 11.04 -0.95 -8.34
CA GLY A 102 11.37 -0.74 -6.93
C GLY A 102 10.73 -1.79 -6.01
N LEU A 103 9.47 -2.14 -6.27
CA LEU A 103 8.77 -3.19 -5.52
C LEU A 103 9.28 -4.59 -5.88
N TRP A 104 9.60 -4.84 -7.15
CA TRP A 104 10.15 -6.11 -7.62
C TRP A 104 11.51 -6.41 -6.98
N GLY A 105 12.38 -5.39 -6.87
CA GLY A 105 13.66 -5.50 -6.18
C GLY A 105 13.52 -5.97 -4.74
N PHE A 106 12.53 -5.47 -4.00
CA PHE A 106 12.24 -5.95 -2.65
C PHE A 106 11.77 -7.41 -2.63
N LEU A 107 10.88 -7.82 -3.55
CA LEU A 107 10.40 -9.20 -3.62
C LEU A 107 11.55 -10.19 -3.88
N VAL A 108 12.45 -9.86 -4.80
CA VAL A 108 13.63 -10.68 -5.10
C VAL A 108 14.56 -10.76 -3.89
N ALA A 109 14.87 -9.62 -3.25
CA ALA A 109 15.73 -9.59 -2.06
C ALA A 109 15.12 -10.39 -0.89
N PHE A 110 13.80 -10.30 -0.70
CA PHE A 110 13.10 -11.05 0.33
C PHE A 110 13.09 -12.57 0.04
N ALA A 111 12.95 -12.98 -1.23
CA ALA A 111 13.04 -14.38 -1.62
C ALA A 111 14.44 -14.96 -1.32
N ILE A 112 15.51 -14.20 -1.60
CA ILE A 112 16.89 -14.58 -1.25
C ILE A 112 17.03 -14.75 0.28
N TYR A 113 16.51 -13.80 1.06
CA TYR A 113 16.50 -13.89 2.53
C TYR A 113 15.80 -15.16 3.04
N LEU A 114 14.62 -15.50 2.49
CA LEU A 114 13.93 -16.75 2.83
C LEU A 114 14.76 -17.98 2.47
N GLY A 115 15.42 -17.97 1.30
CA GLY A 115 16.34 -19.02 0.88
C GLY A 115 17.45 -19.29 1.92
N PHE A 116 18.10 -18.23 2.41
CA PHE A 116 19.10 -18.36 3.48
C PHE A 116 18.53 -18.97 4.77
N ILE A 117 17.34 -18.56 5.19
CA ILE A 117 16.68 -19.15 6.37
C ILE A 117 16.41 -20.64 6.18
N PHE A 118 15.90 -21.03 5.01
CA PHE A 118 15.60 -22.42 4.70
C PHE A 118 16.87 -23.28 4.70
N ILE A 119 17.95 -22.82 4.07
CA ILE A 119 19.25 -23.51 4.07
C ILE A 119 19.79 -23.65 5.50
N ALA A 120 19.80 -22.57 6.28
CA ALA A 120 20.30 -22.60 7.65
C ALA A 120 19.49 -23.56 8.55
N ARG A 121 18.17 -23.62 8.39
CA ARG A 121 17.30 -24.57 9.11
C ARG A 121 17.53 -26.01 8.64
N GLY A 122 17.72 -26.24 7.35
CA GLY A 122 18.03 -27.55 6.78
C GLY A 122 19.35 -28.11 7.32
N LEU A 123 20.41 -27.29 7.33
CA LEU A 123 21.72 -27.67 7.89
C LEU A 123 21.62 -28.00 9.37
N LYS A 124 20.94 -27.17 10.19
CA LYS A 124 20.74 -27.47 11.62
C LYS A 124 20.02 -28.79 11.87
N LYS A 125 19.15 -29.23 10.95
CA LYS A 125 18.46 -30.52 11.05
C LYS A 125 19.34 -31.70 10.63
N LEU A 126 20.35 -31.48 9.78
CA LEU A 126 21.31 -32.50 9.35
C LEU A 126 22.40 -32.76 10.40
N PHE A 127 22.80 -31.73 11.16
CA PHE A 127 23.84 -31.82 12.19
C PHE A 127 23.30 -32.09 13.62
N LYS A 128 22.03 -32.47 13.74
CA LYS A 128 21.37 -32.82 15.02
C LYS A 128 20.76 -34.21 14.89
#